data_AF-A0A512DX29-F1
#
_entry.id   AF-A0A512DX29-F1
#
_cell.length_a   1.000
_cell.length_b   1.000
_cell.length_c   1.000
_cell.angle_alpha   90.00
_cell.angle_beta   90.00
_cell.angle_gamma   90.00
#
_symmetry.space_group_name_H-M   'P 1'
#
loop_
_entity.id
_entity.type
_entity.pdbx_description
1 polymer ?
#
loop_
_entity_poly.entity_id
_entity_poly.type
_entity_poly.pdbx_seq_one_letter_code
_entity_poly.pdbx_strand_id
1 'polypeptide(L)'
;MVQSVVGVRAMVPSNARSAESLGTERSGSGVVIDSTGLIVTIGYLVMEASSVEVRNADGKTYPAEIVAYDQASGFGLLRGGYGFKAKPMRLGRSADVKVGDPMLALIHGGAEGVRATQLVSRREFAGYWEYLLDDALFTSPPVMEFGGAALVSPKGELIGVGSLFVHDAAPPLSMPGNMFIPVDVLRPILGDLIALGRNATPPRPWLGLTTNEEGDRLVIRKVTPGSPAETAGLRSNDAIVGVGGQPVSRLADLYRKIWALGEAGIRVPLDIRRGDRVETITVMSMDRYRHLRLNPTF
;
A
#
# COMPACT_ATOMS: atom_id res chain seq x y z
N MET A 1 -19.83 -5.22 -13.40
CA MET A 1 -18.39 -4.97 -13.17
C MET A 1 -18.11 -3.48 -13.12
N VAL A 2 -18.39 -2.73 -14.18
CA VAL A 2 -18.13 -1.27 -14.22
C VAL A 2 -18.91 -0.49 -13.15
N GLN A 3 -20.19 -0.82 -12.92
CA GLN A 3 -21.00 -0.22 -11.83
C GLN A 3 -20.50 -0.51 -10.41
N SER A 4 -19.49 -1.38 -10.27
CA SER A 4 -18.86 -1.72 -9.00
C SER A 4 -17.64 -0.85 -8.70
N VAL A 5 -17.15 -0.09 -9.69
CA VAL A 5 -15.97 0.77 -9.55
C VAL A 5 -16.42 2.22 -9.36
N VAL A 6 -15.92 2.84 -8.31
CA VAL A 6 -16.30 4.20 -7.88
C VAL A 6 -15.09 5.11 -7.85
N GLY A 7 -15.30 6.41 -8.04
CA GLY A 7 -14.28 7.41 -7.76
C GLY A 7 -14.14 7.60 -6.25
N VAL A 8 -12.92 7.79 -5.78
CA VAL A 8 -12.62 8.10 -4.38
C VAL A 8 -11.90 9.44 -4.37
N ARG A 9 -12.36 10.36 -3.52
CA ARG A 9 -11.70 11.65 -3.25
C ARG A 9 -11.58 11.82 -1.75
N ALA A 10 -10.36 11.98 -1.25
CA ALA A 10 -10.06 12.14 0.15
C ALA A 10 -9.42 13.50 0.41
N MET A 11 -9.88 14.16 1.47
CA MET A 11 -9.30 15.39 1.98
C MET A 11 -8.47 15.07 3.21
N VAL A 12 -7.22 15.51 3.21
CA VAL A 12 -6.25 15.25 4.27
C VAL A 12 -5.82 16.60 4.87
N PRO A 13 -5.89 16.78 6.20
CA PRO A 13 -5.44 17.99 6.86
C PRO A 13 -3.99 18.34 6.50
N SER A 14 -3.69 19.62 6.29
CA SER A 14 -2.33 20.08 5.96
C SER A 14 -1.29 19.78 7.04
N ASN A 15 -1.74 19.54 8.28
CA ASN A 15 -0.88 19.17 9.39
C ASN A 15 -0.73 17.63 9.55
N ALA A 16 -1.32 16.80 8.69
CA ALA A 16 -1.11 15.36 8.69
C ALA A 16 0.35 15.01 8.32
N ARG A 17 0.88 13.90 8.85
CA ARG A 17 2.27 13.49 8.61
C ARG A 17 2.52 13.14 7.13
N SER A 18 1.51 12.57 6.48
CA SER A 18 1.55 12.15 5.07
C SER A 18 1.28 13.29 4.07
N ALA A 19 0.78 14.44 4.52
CA ALA A 19 0.40 15.55 3.64
C ALA A 19 1.60 16.13 2.86
N GLU A 20 2.79 16.16 3.48
CA GLU A 20 4.03 16.61 2.82
C GLU A 20 4.36 15.76 1.58
N SER A 21 4.21 14.43 1.67
CA SER A 21 4.61 13.51 0.60
C SER A 21 3.49 13.17 -0.38
N LEU A 22 2.23 13.19 0.06
CA LEU A 22 1.08 12.70 -0.72
C LEU A 22 0.04 13.79 -1.00
N GLY A 23 0.27 15.02 -0.55
CA GLY A 23 -0.67 16.13 -0.69
C GLY A 23 -1.87 16.04 0.27
N THR A 24 -2.66 17.11 0.23
CA THR A 24 -3.88 17.30 1.05
C THR A 24 -5.17 16.90 0.34
N GLU A 25 -5.10 16.63 -0.96
CA GLU A 25 -6.21 16.12 -1.75
C GLU A 25 -5.73 14.91 -2.53
N ARG A 26 -6.41 13.79 -2.38
CA ARG A 26 -6.03 12.52 -3.00
C ARG A 26 -7.22 11.93 -3.72
N SER A 27 -7.02 11.55 -4.97
CA SER A 27 -8.08 11.01 -5.81
C SER A 27 -7.65 9.71 -6.47
N GLY A 28 -8.61 8.81 -6.67
CA GLY A 28 -8.38 7.54 -7.33
C GLY A 28 -9.69 6.77 -7.50
N SER A 29 -9.59 5.45 -7.52
CA SER A 29 -10.72 4.54 -7.67
C SER A 29 -10.91 3.69 -6.42
N GLY A 30 -12.06 3.05 -6.30
CA GLY A 30 -12.35 2.03 -5.32
C GLY A 30 -13.32 1.01 -5.89
N VAL A 31 -13.39 -0.16 -5.27
CA VAL A 31 -14.24 -1.27 -5.72
C VAL A 31 -15.22 -1.63 -4.62
N VAL A 32 -16.51 -1.59 -4.94
CA VAL A 32 -17.59 -2.04 -4.05
C VAL A 32 -17.55 -3.55 -3.98
N ILE A 33 -17.42 -4.12 -2.78
CA ILE A 33 -17.19 -5.56 -2.56
C ILE A 33 -18.33 -6.27 -1.85
N ASP A 34 -19.30 -5.54 -1.29
CA ASP A 34 -20.52 -6.13 -0.71
C ASP A 34 -21.78 -5.27 -0.93
N SER A 35 -22.94 -5.80 -0.51
CA SER A 35 -24.24 -5.13 -0.62
C SER A 35 -24.47 -4.02 0.40
N THR A 36 -23.61 -3.91 1.42
CA THR A 36 -23.68 -2.86 2.44
C THR A 36 -22.98 -1.58 2.01
N GLY A 37 -22.37 -1.57 0.83
CA GLY A 37 -21.61 -0.43 0.32
C GLY A 37 -20.18 -0.38 0.80
N LEU A 38 -19.61 -1.51 1.25
CA LEU A 38 -18.19 -1.62 1.58
C LEU A 38 -17.36 -1.52 0.30
N ILE A 39 -16.33 -0.69 0.35
CA ILE A 39 -15.46 -0.36 -0.78
C ILE A 39 -14.01 -0.63 -0.37
N VAL A 40 -13.28 -1.38 -1.18
CA VAL A 40 -11.82 -1.48 -1.07
C VAL A 40 -11.14 -0.48 -2.00
N THR A 41 -10.10 0.18 -1.51
CA THR A 41 -9.24 1.08 -2.29
C THR A 41 -7.78 0.89 -1.84
N ILE A 42 -6.88 1.72 -2.37
CA ILE A 42 -5.48 1.75 -1.96
C ILE A 42 -5.30 2.67 -0.74
N GLY A 43 -4.58 2.18 0.28
CA GLY A 43 -4.54 2.78 1.61
C GLY A 43 -3.96 4.19 1.65
N TYR A 44 -3.01 4.51 0.77
CA TYR A 44 -2.42 5.86 0.74
C TYR A 44 -3.43 6.95 0.36
N LEU A 45 -4.54 6.61 -0.33
CA LEU A 45 -5.60 7.57 -0.64
C LEU A 45 -6.31 8.04 0.64
N VAL A 46 -6.45 7.16 1.64
CA VAL A 46 -7.31 7.41 2.80
C VAL A 46 -6.55 7.59 4.11
N MET A 47 -5.24 7.30 4.15
CA MET A 47 -4.42 7.50 5.36
C MET A 47 -4.47 8.96 5.83
N GLU A 48 -4.73 9.16 7.14
CA GLU A 48 -4.90 10.47 7.78
C GLU A 48 -5.95 11.39 7.14
N ALA A 49 -6.81 10.88 6.26
CA ALA A 49 -7.89 11.67 5.68
C ALA A 49 -8.92 12.06 6.77
N SER A 50 -9.39 13.30 6.70
CA SER A 50 -10.45 13.82 7.59
C SER A 50 -11.84 13.62 7.00
N SER A 51 -11.95 13.49 5.68
CA SER A 51 -13.19 13.19 4.99
C SER A 51 -12.91 12.48 3.67
N VAL A 52 -13.86 11.64 3.25
CA VAL A 52 -13.82 10.93 1.98
C VAL A 52 -15.17 11.03 1.30
N GLU A 53 -15.14 11.27 0.00
CA GLU A 53 -16.28 11.23 -0.89
C GLU A 53 -16.11 10.08 -1.89
N VAL A 54 -17.21 9.41 -2.21
CA VAL A 54 -17.27 8.36 -3.22
C VAL A 54 -18.23 8.76 -4.34
N ARG A 55 -17.76 8.66 -5.58
CA ARG A 55 -18.56 8.97 -6.78
C ARG A 55 -18.94 7.68 -7.49
N ASN A 56 -20.23 7.39 -7.57
CA ASN A 56 -20.71 6.18 -8.24
C ASN A 56 -20.54 6.27 -9.79
N ALA A 57 -20.81 5.16 -10.48
CA ALA A 57 -20.70 5.10 -11.94
C ALA A 57 -21.67 6.03 -12.69
N ASP A 58 -22.75 6.47 -12.04
CA ASP A 58 -23.71 7.45 -12.57
C ASP A 58 -23.27 8.91 -12.36
N GLY A 59 -22.09 9.11 -11.76
CA GLY A 59 -21.51 10.43 -11.50
C GLY A 59 -21.98 11.11 -10.20
N LYS A 60 -22.86 10.47 -9.43
CA LYS A 60 -23.34 11.02 -8.15
C LYS A 60 -22.34 10.79 -7.04
N THR A 61 -22.07 11.84 -6.26
CA THR A 61 -21.15 11.83 -5.12
C THR A 61 -21.91 11.62 -3.81
N TYR A 62 -21.29 10.87 -2.90
CA TYR A 62 -21.78 10.55 -1.58
C TYR A 62 -20.66 10.71 -0.55
N PRO A 63 -20.94 11.14 0.69
CA PRO A 63 -19.97 11.01 1.76
C PRO A 63 -19.67 9.53 2.01
N ALA A 64 -18.47 9.22 2.49
CA ALA A 64 -18.09 7.88 2.90
C ALA A 64 -17.33 7.91 4.23
N GLU A 65 -17.53 6.86 5.03
CA GLU A 65 -16.78 6.62 6.25
C GLU A 65 -15.50 5.87 5.91
N ILE A 66 -14.41 6.20 6.59
CA ILE A 66 -13.16 5.42 6.54
C ILE A 66 -13.30 4.28 7.53
N VAL A 67 -13.45 3.06 7.02
CA VAL A 67 -13.58 1.87 7.86
C VAL A 67 -12.21 1.43 8.36
N ALA A 68 -11.21 1.38 7.48
CA ALA A 68 -9.89 0.91 7.85
C ALA A 68 -8.79 1.44 6.94
N TYR A 69 -7.58 1.44 7.47
CA TYR A 69 -6.35 1.59 6.70
C TYR A 69 -5.32 0.60 7.24
N ASP A 70 -4.77 -0.23 6.36
CA ASP A 70 -3.79 -1.26 6.73
C ASP A 70 -2.48 -1.08 5.94
N GLN A 71 -1.41 -0.65 6.63
CA GLN A 71 -0.12 -0.41 5.99
C GLN A 71 0.53 -1.70 5.47
N ALA A 72 0.32 -2.83 6.14
CA ALA A 72 0.98 -4.09 5.80
C ALA A 72 0.47 -4.67 4.49
N SER A 73 -0.86 -4.68 4.30
CA SER A 73 -1.50 -5.11 3.05
C SER A 73 -1.54 -4.01 1.99
N GLY A 74 -1.47 -2.74 2.40
CA GLY A 74 -1.60 -1.58 1.53
C GLY A 74 -3.05 -1.19 1.21
N PHE A 75 -4.06 -1.85 1.75
CA PHE A 75 -5.47 -1.54 1.49
C PHE A 75 -6.02 -0.41 2.37
N GLY A 76 -7.02 0.29 1.84
CA GLY A 76 -7.96 1.10 2.59
C GLY A 76 -9.38 0.56 2.40
N LEU A 77 -10.21 0.62 3.44
CA LEU A 77 -11.63 0.29 3.38
C LEU A 77 -12.47 1.52 3.65
N LEU A 78 -13.52 1.68 2.86
CA LEU A 78 -14.49 2.75 2.96
C LEU A 78 -15.90 2.18 3.02
N ARG A 79 -16.85 2.94 3.58
CA ARG A 79 -18.27 2.60 3.55
C ARG A 79 -19.04 3.78 2.97
N GLY A 80 -19.73 3.55 1.85
CA GLY A 80 -20.58 4.57 1.26
C GLY A 80 -21.69 5.01 2.23
N GLY A 81 -21.91 6.32 2.33
CA GLY A 81 -22.89 6.91 3.22
C GLY A 81 -24.34 6.73 2.75
N TYR A 82 -25.26 7.44 3.42
CA TYR A 82 -26.69 7.30 3.18
C TYR A 82 -27.07 7.48 1.70
N GLY A 83 -27.84 6.52 1.18
CA GLY A 83 -28.33 6.52 -0.20
C GLY A 83 -27.31 6.05 -1.25
N PHE A 84 -26.06 5.75 -0.86
CA PHE A 84 -25.09 5.15 -1.76
C PHE A 84 -25.55 3.75 -2.18
N LYS A 85 -25.59 3.51 -3.50
CA LYS A 85 -25.93 2.22 -4.09
C LYS A 85 -25.02 1.94 -5.28
N ALA A 86 -24.47 0.74 -5.30
CA ALA A 86 -23.67 0.22 -6.39
C ALA A 86 -23.70 -1.31 -6.36
N LYS A 87 -23.49 -1.93 -7.51
CA LYS A 87 -23.46 -3.40 -7.59
C LYS A 87 -22.11 -3.89 -7.07
N PRO A 88 -22.03 -4.81 -6.09
CA PRO A 88 -20.74 -5.32 -5.64
C PRO A 88 -20.07 -6.18 -6.72
N MET A 89 -18.74 -6.12 -6.76
CA MET A 89 -17.89 -7.03 -7.53
C MET A 89 -17.53 -8.23 -6.65
N ARG A 90 -17.67 -9.44 -7.20
CA ARG A 90 -17.23 -10.65 -6.50
C ARG A 90 -15.71 -10.66 -6.38
N LEU A 91 -15.20 -11.02 -5.21
CA LEU A 91 -13.78 -11.30 -5.03
C LEU A 91 -13.45 -12.63 -5.72
N GLY A 92 -12.59 -12.60 -6.75
CA GLY A 92 -12.00 -13.79 -7.38
C GLY A 92 -10.85 -14.32 -6.54
N ARG A 93 -10.02 -15.23 -7.06
CA ARG A 93 -8.77 -15.69 -6.42
C ARG A 93 -7.56 -15.24 -7.24
N SER A 94 -6.70 -14.42 -6.66
CA SER A 94 -5.46 -14.01 -7.34
C SER A 94 -4.49 -15.16 -7.52
N ALA A 95 -4.52 -16.18 -6.67
CA ALA A 95 -3.73 -17.40 -6.89
C ALA A 95 -4.09 -18.15 -8.20
N ASP A 96 -5.30 -17.96 -8.74
CA ASP A 96 -5.78 -18.71 -9.91
C ASP A 96 -5.32 -18.12 -11.25
N VAL A 97 -4.85 -16.86 -11.28
CA VAL A 97 -4.38 -16.21 -12.51
C VAL A 97 -2.90 -16.48 -12.79
N LYS A 98 -2.53 -16.56 -14.06
CA LYS A 98 -1.17 -16.88 -14.51
C LYS A 98 -0.59 -15.78 -15.37
N VAL A 99 0.74 -15.69 -15.39
CA VAL A 99 1.45 -14.81 -16.33
C VAL A 99 1.02 -15.18 -17.75
N GLY A 100 0.66 -14.17 -18.53
CA GLY A 100 0.06 -14.31 -19.86
C GLY A 100 -1.47 -14.19 -19.88
N ASP A 101 -2.15 -14.28 -18.74
CA ASP A 101 -3.61 -14.16 -18.72
C ASP A 101 -4.07 -12.75 -19.14
N PRO A 102 -5.06 -12.64 -20.04
CA PRO A 102 -5.67 -11.36 -20.37
C PRO A 102 -6.50 -10.87 -19.18
N MET A 103 -6.38 -9.58 -18.89
CA MET A 103 -7.01 -8.93 -17.74
C MET A 103 -7.67 -7.62 -18.16
N LEU A 104 -8.56 -7.12 -17.31
CA LEU A 104 -9.10 -5.76 -17.44
C LEU A 104 -8.68 -4.94 -16.22
N ALA A 105 -8.14 -3.75 -16.45
CA ALA A 105 -7.94 -2.74 -15.43
C ALA A 105 -9.09 -1.72 -15.53
N LEU A 106 -9.84 -1.54 -14.44
CA LEU A 106 -10.97 -0.62 -14.39
C LEU A 106 -10.67 0.52 -13.43
N ILE A 107 -10.77 1.73 -13.95
CA ILE A 107 -10.77 2.97 -13.18
C ILE A 107 -12.19 3.51 -13.07
N HIS A 108 -12.42 4.47 -12.18
CA HIS A 108 -13.71 5.18 -12.12
C HIS A 108 -14.00 5.91 -13.46
N GLY A 109 -15.27 6.19 -13.73
CA GLY A 109 -15.70 6.84 -14.99
C GLY A 109 -16.54 5.97 -15.91
N GLY A 110 -17.06 4.84 -15.42
CA GLY A 110 -17.97 4.02 -16.21
C GLY A 110 -17.25 3.21 -17.29
N ALA A 111 -17.93 2.97 -18.41
CA ALA A 111 -17.40 2.10 -19.48
C ALA A 111 -16.12 2.66 -20.11
N GLU A 112 -15.97 3.99 -20.12
CA GLU A 112 -14.77 4.68 -20.60
C GLU A 112 -13.55 4.46 -19.70
N GLY A 113 -13.75 3.97 -18.47
CA GLY A 113 -12.68 3.62 -17.52
C GLY A 113 -12.13 2.21 -17.67
N VAL A 114 -12.59 1.43 -18.66
CA VAL A 114 -12.12 0.04 -18.88
C VAL A 114 -10.89 0.04 -19.78
N ARG A 115 -9.81 -0.63 -19.37
CA ARG A 115 -8.60 -0.82 -20.17
C ARG A 115 -8.24 -2.30 -20.22
N ALA A 116 -7.92 -2.80 -21.41
CA ALA A 116 -7.34 -4.12 -21.56
C ALA A 116 -5.88 -4.10 -21.10
N THR A 117 -5.47 -5.12 -20.36
CA THR A 117 -4.09 -5.31 -19.91
C THR A 117 -3.79 -6.81 -19.85
N GLN A 118 -2.56 -7.18 -19.54
CA GLN A 118 -2.17 -8.58 -19.39
C GLN A 118 -1.33 -8.73 -18.11
N LEU A 119 -1.48 -9.83 -17.40
CA LEU A 119 -0.57 -10.15 -16.29
C LEU A 119 0.79 -10.55 -16.89
N VAL A 120 1.80 -9.69 -16.75
CA VAL A 120 3.12 -9.90 -17.35
C VAL A 120 4.16 -10.45 -16.37
N SER A 121 3.95 -10.27 -15.06
CA SER A 121 4.74 -10.96 -14.05
C SER A 121 4.03 -11.03 -12.69
N ARG A 122 4.58 -11.88 -11.83
CA ARG A 122 4.24 -12.01 -10.41
C ARG A 122 5.54 -12.18 -9.63
N ARG A 123 5.76 -11.35 -8.61
CA ARG A 123 7.00 -11.38 -7.83
C ARG A 123 6.89 -10.62 -6.53
N GLU A 124 7.85 -10.85 -5.65
CA GLU A 124 8.06 -10.03 -4.48
C GLU A 124 8.27 -8.55 -4.86
N PHE A 125 7.68 -7.66 -4.07
CA PHE A 125 7.90 -6.22 -4.16
C PHE A 125 8.25 -5.65 -2.80
N ALA A 126 9.42 -5.01 -2.71
CA ALA A 126 9.84 -4.23 -1.55
C ALA A 126 9.89 -2.74 -1.90
N GLY A 127 9.01 -1.95 -1.28
CA GLY A 127 8.96 -0.50 -1.45
C GLY A 127 9.81 0.21 -0.40
N TYR A 128 10.47 1.31 -0.79
CA TYR A 128 11.38 2.09 0.06
C TYR A 128 10.72 2.65 1.35
N TRP A 129 9.39 2.63 1.45
CA TRP A 129 8.58 3.18 2.55
C TRP A 129 8.19 2.13 3.61
N GLU A 130 9.00 1.08 3.77
CA GLU A 130 8.73 -0.06 4.66
C GLU A 130 7.43 -0.76 4.25
N TYR A 131 7.46 -1.33 3.05
CA TYR A 131 6.37 -2.10 2.47
C TYR A 131 6.91 -3.32 1.75
N LEU A 132 6.32 -4.48 2.01
CA LEU A 132 6.73 -5.76 1.42
C LEU A 132 5.49 -6.56 1.06
N LEU A 133 5.41 -6.97 -0.21
CA LEU A 133 4.48 -7.98 -0.70
C LEU A 133 5.27 -9.15 -1.23
N ASP A 134 4.92 -10.38 -0.84
CA ASP A 134 5.60 -11.58 -1.30
C ASP A 134 5.25 -11.95 -2.76
N ASP A 135 4.06 -11.57 -3.21
CA ASP A 135 3.51 -11.97 -4.52
C ASP A 135 2.67 -10.84 -5.15
N ALA A 136 3.31 -9.73 -5.51
CA ALA A 136 2.64 -8.63 -6.20
C ALA A 136 2.36 -8.97 -7.67
N LEU A 137 1.24 -8.47 -8.20
CA LEU A 137 0.82 -8.69 -9.58
C LEU A 137 1.26 -7.50 -10.45
N PHE A 138 1.86 -7.77 -11.62
CA PHE A 138 2.30 -6.71 -12.53
C PHE A 138 1.68 -6.85 -13.90
N THR A 139 1.09 -5.77 -14.42
CA THR A 139 0.39 -5.78 -15.70
C THR A 139 0.93 -4.76 -16.68
N SER A 140 0.77 -5.03 -17.97
CA SER A 140 1.10 -4.10 -19.06
C SER A 140 0.12 -4.27 -20.23
N PRO A 141 -0.25 -3.21 -20.97
CA PRO A 141 0.14 -1.81 -20.79
C PRO A 141 -0.41 -1.19 -19.48
N PRO A 142 0.21 -0.10 -18.98
CA PRO A 142 -0.24 0.58 -17.78
C PRO A 142 -1.52 1.39 -18.01
N VAL A 143 -2.30 1.53 -16.95
CA VAL A 143 -3.31 2.56 -16.76
C VAL A 143 -2.73 3.69 -15.90
N MET A 144 -3.08 4.94 -16.24
CA MET A 144 -2.52 6.11 -15.58
C MET A 144 -3.18 6.37 -14.22
N GLU A 145 -4.50 6.27 -14.13
CA GLU A 145 -5.28 6.45 -12.89
C GLU A 145 -5.31 5.15 -12.05
N PHE A 146 -4.14 4.52 -11.87
CA PHE A 146 -4.00 3.20 -11.25
C PHE A 146 -4.39 3.16 -9.77
N GLY A 147 -4.36 4.28 -9.06
CA GLY A 147 -4.60 4.33 -7.62
C GLY A 147 -5.99 3.78 -7.26
N GLY A 148 -6.03 2.60 -6.65
CA GLY A 148 -7.27 1.92 -6.29
C GLY A 148 -8.04 1.30 -7.47
N ALA A 149 -7.45 1.23 -8.67
CA ALA A 149 -8.06 0.61 -9.85
C ALA A 149 -8.35 -0.88 -9.62
N ALA A 150 -9.43 -1.41 -10.21
CA ALA A 150 -9.75 -2.83 -10.12
C ALA A 150 -8.99 -3.61 -11.19
N LEU A 151 -8.16 -4.59 -10.83
CA LEU A 151 -7.70 -5.62 -11.75
C LEU A 151 -8.70 -6.76 -11.75
N VAL A 152 -9.24 -7.09 -12.92
CA VAL A 152 -10.40 -7.97 -13.04
C VAL A 152 -10.13 -9.07 -14.06
N SER A 153 -10.51 -10.30 -13.69
CA SER A 153 -10.41 -11.45 -14.57
C SER A 153 -11.47 -11.41 -15.68
N PRO A 154 -11.30 -12.18 -16.77
CA PRO A 154 -12.34 -12.32 -17.81
C PRO A 154 -13.70 -12.80 -17.27
N LYS A 155 -13.73 -13.45 -16.09
CA LYS A 155 -14.95 -13.95 -15.44
C LYS A 155 -15.75 -12.89 -14.70
N GLY A 156 -15.25 -11.66 -14.58
CA GLY A 156 -15.98 -10.63 -13.84
C GLY A 156 -15.49 -10.37 -12.41
N GLU A 157 -14.42 -11.04 -11.97
CA GLU A 157 -14.05 -11.16 -10.56
C GLU A 157 -12.82 -10.32 -10.22
N LEU A 158 -12.86 -9.60 -9.10
CA LEU A 158 -11.74 -8.78 -8.61
C LEU A 158 -10.55 -9.68 -8.29
N ILE A 159 -9.40 -9.39 -8.88
CA ILE A 159 -8.13 -10.11 -8.71
C ILE A 159 -7.11 -9.26 -7.94
N GLY A 160 -7.15 -7.93 -8.07
CA GLY A 160 -6.26 -7.06 -7.30
C GLY A 160 -6.68 -5.59 -7.35
N VAL A 161 -6.01 -4.78 -6.53
CA VAL A 161 -6.24 -3.34 -6.44
C VAL A 161 -4.97 -2.58 -6.83
N GLY A 162 -5.10 -1.61 -7.72
CA GLY A 162 -3.98 -0.88 -8.31
C GLY A 162 -3.27 -0.02 -7.29
N SER A 163 -1.95 -0.09 -7.31
CA SER A 163 -1.09 0.52 -6.30
C SER A 163 -0.05 1.45 -6.88
N LEU A 164 0.69 1.02 -7.91
CA LEU A 164 1.81 1.79 -8.46
C LEU A 164 1.84 1.75 -9.98
N PHE A 165 2.44 2.77 -10.56
CA PHE A 165 3.09 2.68 -11.87
C PHE A 165 4.55 2.24 -11.67
N VAL A 166 5.02 1.36 -12.54
CA VAL A 166 6.41 0.88 -12.54
C VAL A 166 6.99 0.94 -13.95
N HIS A 167 8.29 1.17 -14.05
CA HIS A 167 8.99 1.18 -15.34
C HIS A 167 9.39 -0.23 -15.80
N ASP A 168 9.37 -1.20 -14.89
CA ASP A 168 9.90 -2.56 -15.06
C ASP A 168 8.87 -3.62 -14.60
N ALA A 169 7.68 -3.64 -15.19
CA ALA A 169 6.64 -4.62 -14.86
C ALA A 169 7.05 -6.08 -15.17
N ALA A 170 8.01 -6.31 -16.06
CA ALA A 170 8.50 -7.64 -16.45
C ALA A 170 10.04 -7.68 -16.63
N PRO A 171 10.84 -7.59 -15.54
CA PRO A 171 12.29 -7.59 -15.62
C PRO A 171 12.82 -8.90 -16.23
N PRO A 172 13.98 -8.89 -16.94
CA PRO A 172 14.85 -7.74 -17.16
C PRO A 172 14.39 -6.80 -18.29
N LEU A 173 13.23 -7.05 -18.91
CA LEU A 173 12.70 -6.16 -19.94
C LEU A 173 12.23 -4.85 -19.30
N SER A 174 12.68 -3.73 -19.85
CA SER A 174 12.17 -2.40 -19.49
C SER A 174 10.77 -2.22 -20.07
N MET A 175 9.77 -2.74 -19.35
CA MET A 175 8.37 -2.74 -19.75
C MET A 175 7.55 -1.95 -18.74
N PRO A 176 7.06 -0.75 -19.09
CA PRO A 176 6.17 0.01 -18.21
C PRO A 176 4.88 -0.75 -17.90
N GLY A 177 4.36 -0.56 -16.70
CA GLY A 177 3.16 -1.25 -16.26
C GLY A 177 2.67 -0.75 -14.92
N ASN A 178 1.70 -1.46 -14.34
CA ASN A 178 1.25 -1.20 -12.99
C ASN A 178 1.51 -2.39 -12.08
N MET A 179 1.68 -2.09 -10.79
CA MET A 179 1.63 -3.06 -9.72
C MET A 179 0.24 -3.05 -9.08
N PHE A 180 -0.33 -4.23 -8.87
CA PHE A 180 -1.57 -4.47 -8.16
C PHE A 180 -1.32 -5.33 -6.92
N ILE A 181 -1.99 -4.98 -5.83
CA ILE A 181 -2.03 -5.78 -4.60
C ILE A 181 -3.02 -6.93 -4.83
N PRO A 182 -2.63 -8.19 -4.65
CA PRO A 182 -3.52 -9.33 -4.83
C PRO A 182 -4.70 -9.28 -3.86
N VAL A 183 -5.90 -9.57 -4.35
CA VAL A 183 -7.11 -9.61 -3.53
C VAL A 183 -7.06 -10.69 -2.43
N ASP A 184 -6.24 -11.73 -2.61
CA ASP A 184 -6.03 -12.78 -1.60
C ASP A 184 -5.43 -12.23 -0.30
N VAL A 185 -4.68 -11.12 -0.36
CA VAL A 185 -4.11 -10.46 0.82
C VAL A 185 -5.22 -9.87 1.72
N LEU A 186 -6.36 -9.46 1.13
CA LEU A 186 -7.48 -8.85 1.87
C LEU A 186 -8.29 -9.87 2.67
N ARG A 187 -8.56 -11.05 2.10
CA ARG A 187 -9.47 -12.05 2.68
C ARG A 187 -9.20 -12.40 4.14
N PRO A 188 -7.96 -12.73 4.56
CA PRO A 188 -7.71 -13.14 5.94
C PRO A 188 -7.87 -12.00 6.95
N ILE A 189 -7.70 -10.74 6.51
CA ILE A 189 -7.73 -9.57 7.40
C ILE A 189 -9.06 -8.81 7.34
N LEU A 190 -9.94 -9.09 6.38
CA LEU A 190 -11.16 -8.32 6.13
C LEU A 190 -12.07 -8.22 7.37
N GLY A 191 -12.21 -9.32 8.12
CA GLY A 191 -13.01 -9.32 9.35
C GLY A 191 -12.47 -8.35 10.39
N ASP A 192 -11.16 -8.40 10.64
CA ASP A 192 -10.48 -7.49 11.58
C ASP A 192 -10.57 -6.04 11.12
N LEU A 193 -10.35 -5.78 9.83
CA LEU A 193 -10.47 -4.44 9.27
C LEU A 193 -11.88 -3.85 9.46
N ILE A 194 -12.93 -4.66 9.29
CA ILE A 194 -14.31 -4.20 9.49
C ILE A 194 -14.61 -3.99 10.99
N ALA A 195 -14.12 -4.87 11.86
CA ALA A 195 -14.49 -4.87 13.27
C ALA A 195 -13.64 -3.92 14.14
N LEU A 196 -12.37 -3.72 13.78
CA LEU A 196 -11.36 -3.02 14.59
C LEU A 196 -10.77 -1.80 13.89
N GLY A 197 -11.10 -1.58 12.61
CA GLY A 197 -10.48 -0.57 11.75
C GLY A 197 -9.03 -0.85 11.38
N ARG A 198 -8.48 -1.99 11.81
CA ARG A 198 -7.10 -2.43 11.57
C ARG A 198 -6.98 -3.95 11.69
N ASN A 199 -5.91 -4.50 11.14
CA ASN A 199 -5.56 -5.90 11.30
C ASN A 199 -5.24 -6.21 12.78
N ALA A 200 -5.69 -7.35 13.31
CA ALA A 200 -5.45 -7.76 14.70
C ALA A 200 -4.03 -8.29 14.94
N THR A 201 -3.24 -8.50 13.88
CA THR A 201 -1.83 -8.95 13.99
C THR A 201 -1.01 -7.93 14.80
N PRO A 202 -0.11 -8.37 15.69
CA PRO A 202 0.75 -7.45 16.42
C PRO A 202 1.52 -6.49 15.50
N PRO A 203 1.66 -5.21 15.90
CA PRO A 203 2.32 -4.21 15.06
C PRO A 203 3.80 -4.57 14.84
N ARG A 204 4.25 -4.42 13.60
CA ARG A 204 5.65 -4.65 13.23
C ARG A 204 6.55 -3.52 13.75
N PRO A 205 7.82 -3.81 14.10
CA PRO A 205 8.80 -2.78 14.43
C PRO A 205 8.96 -1.78 13.27
N TRP A 206 8.56 -0.53 13.49
CA TRP A 206 8.79 0.57 12.55
C TRP A 206 9.89 1.49 13.06
N LEU A 207 10.83 1.84 12.18
CA LEU A 207 11.96 2.69 12.51
C LEU A 207 11.81 4.13 11.99
N GLY A 208 10.97 4.35 10.97
CA GLY A 208 10.82 5.65 10.32
C GLY A 208 11.94 5.98 9.34
N LEU A 209 12.30 5.00 8.51
CA LEU A 209 13.30 5.14 7.47
C LEU A 209 12.65 5.00 6.09
N THR A 210 13.07 5.85 5.17
CA THR A 210 12.95 5.62 3.73
C THR A 210 14.30 5.16 3.22
N THR A 211 14.36 3.94 2.69
CA THR A 211 15.61 3.29 2.29
C THR A 211 15.53 2.86 0.83
N ASN A 212 16.53 3.21 0.04
CA ASN A 212 16.62 2.84 -1.38
C ASN A 212 17.64 1.72 -1.58
N GLU A 213 17.39 0.84 -2.55
CA GLU A 213 18.40 -0.07 -3.09
C GLU A 213 19.22 0.67 -4.17
N GLU A 214 20.54 0.71 -4.00
CA GLU A 214 21.47 1.36 -4.93
C GLU A 214 22.60 0.41 -5.29
N GLY A 215 22.35 -0.42 -6.30
CA GLY A 215 23.14 -1.62 -6.55
C GLY A 215 22.94 -2.58 -5.39
N ASP A 216 24.04 -2.99 -4.74
CA ASP A 216 24.02 -3.91 -3.59
C ASP A 216 24.03 -3.20 -2.23
N ARG A 217 23.66 -1.91 -2.21
CA ARG A 217 23.67 -1.07 -1.00
C ARG A 217 22.27 -0.60 -0.64
N LEU A 218 21.98 -0.60 0.66
CA LEU A 218 20.77 0.00 1.22
C LEU A 218 21.12 1.37 1.79
N VAL A 219 20.60 2.43 1.20
CA VAL A 219 20.94 3.81 1.59
C VAL A 219 19.71 4.49 2.17
N ILE A 220 19.86 5.05 3.38
CA ILE A 220 18.81 5.86 4.01
C ILE A 220 18.69 7.17 3.21
N ARG A 221 17.53 7.42 2.62
CA ARG A 221 17.26 8.65 1.87
C ARG A 221 16.49 9.68 2.70
N LYS A 222 15.51 9.22 3.48
CA LYS A 222 14.77 10.08 4.42
C LYS A 222 14.71 9.41 5.79
N VAL A 223 14.91 10.22 6.82
CA VAL A 223 14.59 9.88 8.21
C VAL A 223 13.32 10.63 8.55
N THR A 224 12.28 9.93 8.97
CA THR A 224 10.98 10.54 9.27
C THR A 224 11.09 11.41 10.53
N PRO A 225 10.68 12.69 10.50
CA PRO A 225 10.72 13.54 11.69
C PRO A 225 9.84 13.01 12.82
N GLY A 226 10.33 12.99 14.05
CA GLY A 226 9.65 12.41 15.23
C GLY A 226 9.57 10.89 15.21
N SER A 227 10.46 10.21 14.47
CA SER A 227 10.55 8.75 14.43
C SER A 227 11.61 8.19 15.38
N PRO A 228 11.59 6.87 15.63
CA PRO A 228 12.67 6.19 16.35
C PRO A 228 14.05 6.40 15.73
N ALA A 229 14.16 6.36 14.40
CA ALA A 229 15.42 6.53 13.71
C ALA A 229 16.03 7.92 13.93
N GLU A 230 15.20 8.97 13.89
CA GLU A 230 15.65 10.33 14.22
C GLU A 230 16.16 10.41 15.66
N THR A 231 15.39 9.86 16.61
CA THR A 231 15.76 9.82 18.03
C THR A 231 17.08 9.08 18.26
N ALA A 232 17.33 8.01 17.50
CA ALA A 232 18.56 7.23 17.56
C ALA A 232 19.75 7.88 16.82
N GLY A 233 19.53 8.98 16.11
CA GLY A 233 20.58 9.73 15.41
C GLY A 233 21.00 9.14 14.05
N LEU A 234 20.13 8.34 13.42
CA LEU A 234 20.30 7.94 12.01
C LEU A 234 20.14 9.16 11.09
N ARG A 235 20.86 9.14 9.97
CA ARG A 235 20.95 10.27 9.04
C ARG A 235 20.73 9.83 7.60
N SER A 236 20.31 10.78 6.77
CA SER A 236 20.33 10.59 5.32
C SER A 236 21.76 10.30 4.85
N ASN A 237 21.90 9.42 3.88
CA ASN A 237 23.14 8.85 3.33
C ASN A 237 23.88 7.86 4.24
N ASP A 238 23.39 7.52 5.42
CA ASP A 238 23.87 6.33 6.13
C ASP A 238 23.51 5.09 5.30
N ALA A 239 24.47 4.18 5.12
CA ALA A 239 24.23 2.92 4.42
C ALA A 239 23.98 1.80 5.43
N ILE A 240 22.83 1.15 5.36
CA ILE A 240 22.51 -0.01 6.21
C ILE A 240 23.24 -1.22 5.65
N VAL A 241 24.03 -1.88 6.49
CA VAL A 241 24.84 -3.05 6.10
C VAL A 241 24.47 -4.30 6.88
N GLY A 242 23.76 -4.16 8.00
CA GLY A 242 23.35 -5.29 8.82
C GLY A 242 22.23 -4.98 9.81
N VAL A 243 21.61 -6.05 10.31
CA VAL A 243 20.67 -6.03 11.44
C VAL A 243 21.16 -7.05 12.46
N GLY A 244 21.54 -6.61 13.65
CA GLY A 244 22.05 -7.48 14.71
C GLY A 244 23.28 -8.29 14.31
N GLY A 245 24.21 -7.69 13.57
CA GLY A 245 25.41 -8.35 13.07
C GLY A 245 25.17 -9.25 11.85
N GLN A 246 23.92 -9.42 11.40
CA GLN A 246 23.62 -10.17 10.20
C GLN A 246 23.61 -9.25 8.97
N PRO A 247 24.41 -9.53 7.92
CA PRO A 247 24.46 -8.70 6.73
C PRO A 247 23.10 -8.57 6.03
N VAL A 248 22.89 -7.42 5.37
CA VAL A 248 21.74 -7.15 4.49
C VAL A 248 22.19 -6.41 3.24
N SER A 249 21.56 -6.70 2.10
CA SER A 249 21.81 -5.99 0.83
C SER A 249 20.55 -5.63 0.06
N ARG A 250 19.38 -6.14 0.49
CA ARG A 250 18.07 -5.92 -0.15
C ARG A 250 17.01 -5.51 0.88
N LEU A 251 16.04 -4.69 0.46
CA LEU A 251 14.98 -4.14 1.31
C LEU A 251 14.13 -5.25 1.92
N ALA A 252 13.76 -6.26 1.13
CA ALA A 252 12.97 -7.37 1.63
C ALA A 252 13.67 -8.12 2.78
N ASP A 253 14.97 -8.36 2.65
CA ASP A 253 15.78 -9.01 3.68
C ASP A 253 15.95 -8.12 4.93
N LEU A 254 16.20 -6.81 4.72
CA LEU A 254 16.23 -5.82 5.80
C LEU A 254 14.93 -5.84 6.61
N TYR A 255 13.78 -5.74 5.94
CA TYR A 255 12.48 -5.72 6.60
C TYR A 255 12.19 -7.01 7.35
N ARG A 256 12.43 -8.17 6.72
CA ARG A 256 12.24 -9.48 7.38
C ARG A 256 13.12 -9.64 8.61
N LYS A 257 14.40 -9.26 8.55
CA LYS A 257 15.30 -9.34 9.71
C LYS A 257 14.87 -8.41 10.84
N ILE A 258 14.43 -7.19 10.54
CA ILE A 258 13.89 -6.27 11.55
C ILE A 258 12.63 -6.89 12.20
N TRP A 259 11.68 -7.37 11.39
CA TRP A 259 10.42 -7.92 11.89
C TRP A 259 10.57 -9.26 12.62
N ALA A 260 11.63 -10.02 12.32
CA ALA A 260 11.95 -11.27 13.01
C ALA A 260 12.45 -11.06 14.45
N LEU A 261 12.86 -9.84 14.82
CA LEU A 261 13.30 -9.53 16.18
C LEU A 261 12.15 -9.49 17.19
N GLY A 262 10.90 -9.35 16.74
CA GLY A 262 9.70 -9.32 17.59
C GLY A 262 8.71 -8.23 17.19
N GLU A 263 7.86 -7.86 18.13
CA GLU A 263 6.81 -6.85 17.94
C GLU A 263 7.35 -5.42 18.08
N ALA A 264 6.58 -4.43 17.62
CA ALA A 264 6.92 -3.03 17.84
C ALA A 264 7.14 -2.69 19.33
N GLY A 265 8.12 -1.83 19.61
CA GLY A 265 8.54 -1.54 20.99
C GLY A 265 9.73 -2.39 21.45
N ILE A 266 10.49 -2.97 20.52
CA ILE A 266 11.77 -3.65 20.78
C ILE A 266 12.98 -2.83 20.30
N ARG A 267 14.16 -3.19 20.81
CA ARG A 267 15.45 -2.64 20.38
C ARG A 267 15.90 -3.32 19.09
N VAL A 268 16.17 -2.52 18.05
CA VAL A 268 16.63 -2.97 16.74
C VAL A 268 18.08 -2.50 16.55
N PRO A 269 19.08 -3.38 16.68
CA PRO A 269 20.47 -3.04 16.35
C PRO A 269 20.65 -2.96 14.84
N LEU A 270 20.88 -1.75 14.31
CA LEU A 270 21.21 -1.51 12.90
C LEU A 270 22.70 -1.27 12.75
N ASP A 271 23.35 -2.08 11.93
CA ASP A 271 24.73 -1.85 11.52
C ASP A 271 24.72 -0.90 10.33
N ILE A 272 25.29 0.29 10.52
CA ILE A 272 25.35 1.34 9.50
C ILE A 272 26.78 1.66 9.13
N ARG A 273 27.00 2.00 7.88
CA ARG A 273 28.24 2.61 7.39
C ARG A 273 28.03 4.10 7.19
N ARG A 274 28.85 4.90 7.88
CA ARG A 274 28.87 6.36 7.79
C ARG A 274 30.30 6.82 7.47
N GLY A 275 30.50 7.26 6.23
CA GLY A 275 31.85 7.42 5.67
C GLY A 275 32.57 6.07 5.65
N ASP A 276 33.78 6.01 6.20
CA ASP A 276 34.60 4.79 6.23
C ASP A 276 34.37 3.93 7.47
N ARG A 277 33.50 4.35 8.38
CA ARG A 277 33.25 3.64 9.65
C ARG A 277 31.96 2.84 9.59
N VAL A 278 32.01 1.63 10.13
CA VAL A 278 30.81 0.84 10.44
C VAL A 278 30.56 0.94 11.94
N GLU A 279 29.34 1.31 12.31
CA GLU A 279 28.89 1.40 13.70
C GLU A 279 27.50 0.79 13.87
N THR A 280 27.22 0.21 15.03
CA THR A 280 25.90 -0.31 15.36
C THR A 280 25.11 0.74 16.14
N ILE A 281 24.01 1.20 15.57
CA ILE A 281 23.06 2.09 16.22
C ILE A 281 21.85 1.27 16.65
N THR A 282 21.53 1.30 17.95
CA THR A 282 20.33 0.62 18.46
C THR A 282 19.14 1.57 18.42
N VAL A 283 18.13 1.22 17.64
CA VAL A 283 16.89 1.99 17.48
C VAL A 283 15.78 1.38 18.34
N MET A 284 15.09 2.20 19.13
CA MET A 284 13.93 1.77 19.90
C MET A 284 12.68 1.82 19.01
N SER A 285 12.35 0.72 18.33
CA SER A 285 11.22 0.67 17.39
C SER A 285 9.89 1.03 18.03
N MET A 286 8.90 1.40 17.21
CA MET A 286 7.55 1.67 17.66
C MET A 286 6.50 1.15 16.68
N ASP A 287 5.23 1.18 17.11
CA ASP A 287 4.09 0.97 16.23
C ASP A 287 3.90 2.20 15.34
N ARG A 288 3.96 2.01 14.02
CA ARG A 288 3.79 3.07 13.02
C ARG A 288 2.47 3.83 13.16
N TYR A 289 1.39 3.18 13.60
CA TYR A 289 0.09 3.84 13.79
C TYR A 289 0.14 4.96 14.83
N ARG A 290 1.02 4.85 15.84
CA ARG A 290 1.21 5.89 16.85
C ARG A 290 1.93 7.13 16.32
N HIS A 291 2.56 7.05 15.15
CA HIS A 291 3.20 8.18 14.50
C HIS A 291 2.22 9.02 13.66
N LEU A 292 1.20 8.38 13.09
CA LEU A 292 0.20 9.01 12.24
C LEU A 292 -0.79 9.84 13.06
N ARG A 293 -1.30 10.92 12.47
CA ARG A 293 -2.40 11.74 13.02
C ARG A 293 -3.72 11.23 12.48
N LEU A 294 -4.06 10.01 12.88
CA LEU A 294 -5.31 9.38 12.52
C LEU A 294 -6.47 10.06 13.25
N ASN A 295 -7.53 10.42 12.52
CA ASN A 295 -8.77 10.86 13.14
C ASN A 295 -9.47 9.63 13.72
N PRO A 296 -9.79 9.57 15.02
CA PRO A 296 -10.26 8.35 15.70
C PRO A 296 -11.67 7.88 15.28
N THR A 297 -12.25 8.37 14.18
CA THR A 297 -13.52 7.87 13.62
C THR A 297 -13.41 6.48 12.96
N PHE A 298 -12.35 5.72 13.22
CA PHE A 298 -12.27 4.30 12.84
C PHE A 298 -13.16 3.46 13.75
#